data_AF-A0A8C2MRS7-F1
#
_entry.id   AF-A0A8C2MRS7-F1
#
_cell.length_a   1.000
_cell.length_b   1.000
_cell.length_c   1.000
_cell.angle_alpha   90.00
_cell.angle_beta   90.00
_cell.angle_gamma   90.00
#
_symmetry.space_group_name_H-M   'P 1'
#
loop_
_entity.id
_entity.type
_entity.pdbx_description
1 polymer ?
#
loop_
_entity_poly.entity_id
_entity_poly.type
_entity_poly.pdbx_seq_one_letter_code
_entity_poly.pdbx_strand_id
1 'polypeptide(L)'
;AHYHGDYGKIKSIETFAMIICEHFLSSFDHVSRAHVYVEEVPWKRLEKNGVKHVHAFIHTPTGTHFCEVEQMRNAPPVIHSGIKDLKVLKTTQSGFEGFIKDQFTTLPEVKDRCFATQVYCKWRYQRRDVDFEATWSTVRDIILKKFAGPYDRGEYSPSVQKTLYDIQVLSLSQVPEKIWKSACQTSTTLTSTCPKWG
;
A
#
# COMPACT_ATOMS: atom_id res chain seq x y z
N ALA A 1 1.25 -25.75 9.27
CA ALA A 1 2.04 -26.22 8.11
C ALA A 1 3.50 -25.86 8.35
N HIS A 2 4.34 -26.86 8.60
CA HIS A 2 5.76 -26.72 8.91
C HIS A 2 6.55 -26.46 7.63
N TYR A 3 7.06 -25.23 7.45
CA TYR A 3 8.08 -24.87 6.45
C TYR A 3 9.04 -23.88 7.11
N HIS A 4 9.90 -24.35 8.02
CA HIS A 4 10.93 -23.53 8.70
C HIS A 4 12.32 -24.21 8.72
N GLY A 5 12.53 -25.27 7.93
CA GLY A 5 13.84 -25.88 7.75
C GLY A 5 14.45 -25.40 6.42
N ASP A 6 15.69 -24.90 6.48
CA ASP A 6 16.59 -24.58 5.36
C ASP A 6 16.41 -23.28 4.56
N TYR A 7 15.31 -22.54 4.72
CA TYR A 7 15.23 -21.18 4.18
C TYR A 7 15.88 -20.19 5.16
N GLY A 8 17.13 -19.81 4.88
CA GLY A 8 17.84 -18.76 5.63
C GLY A 8 16.96 -17.54 5.86
N LYS A 9 17.16 -16.86 7.02
CA LYS A 9 16.37 -15.68 7.50
C LYS A 9 15.51 -15.04 6.40
N ILE A 10 14.20 -15.32 6.41
CA ILE A 10 13.23 -14.65 5.54
C ILE A 10 13.40 -13.14 5.76
N LYS A 11 13.91 -12.44 4.75
CA LYS A 11 14.20 -11.00 4.83
C LYS A 11 12.97 -10.14 4.53
N SER A 12 12.04 -10.65 3.73
CA SER A 12 10.78 -9.99 3.36
C SER A 12 9.75 -11.02 2.88
N ILE A 13 8.47 -10.64 2.84
CA ILE A 13 7.38 -11.51 2.37
C ILE A 13 7.48 -11.85 0.87
N GLU A 14 8.04 -10.96 0.04
CA GLU A 14 8.28 -11.19 -1.38
C GLU A 14 9.34 -12.25 -1.62
N THR A 15 10.41 -12.21 -0.81
CA THR A 15 11.48 -13.21 -0.87
C THR A 15 10.92 -14.58 -0.53
N PHE A 16 10.07 -14.66 0.49
CA PHE A 16 9.37 -15.88 0.86
C PHE A 16 8.45 -16.39 -0.26
N ALA A 17 7.67 -15.50 -0.88
CA ALA A 17 6.79 -15.86 -1.99
C ALA A 17 7.57 -16.36 -3.23
N MET A 18 8.70 -15.74 -3.57
CA MET A 18 9.59 -16.19 -4.64
C MET A 18 10.15 -17.59 -4.38
N ILE A 19 10.60 -17.85 -3.15
CA ILE A 19 11.11 -19.16 -2.73
C ILE A 19 10.04 -20.25 -2.92
N ILE A 20 8.79 -19.98 -2.56
CA ILE A 20 7.69 -20.94 -2.74
C ILE A 20 7.44 -21.19 -4.24
N CYS A 21 7.40 -20.14 -5.06
CA CYS A 21 7.26 -20.29 -6.51
C CYS A 21 8.37 -21.15 -7.11
N GLU A 22 9.62 -20.89 -6.73
CA GLU A 22 10.79 -21.64 -7.19
C GLU A 22 10.74 -23.10 -6.75
N HIS A 23 10.33 -23.38 -5.52
CA HIS A 23 10.18 -24.73 -5.00
C HIS A 23 9.22 -25.58 -5.85
N PHE A 24 8.02 -25.08 -6.14
CA PHE A 24 7.04 -25.84 -6.94
C PHE A 24 7.48 -26.04 -8.40
N LEU A 25 8.09 -25.02 -9.01
CA LEU A 25 8.56 -25.12 -10.39
C LEU A 25 9.78 -26.04 -10.53
N SER A 26 10.67 -26.08 -9.53
CA SER A 26 11.86 -26.94 -9.56
C SER A 26 11.57 -28.39 -9.14
N SER A 27 10.59 -28.62 -8.27
CA SER A 27 10.32 -29.96 -7.72
C SER A 27 9.39 -30.81 -8.60
N PHE A 28 8.58 -30.19 -9.46
CA PHE A 28 7.54 -30.90 -10.22
C PHE A 28 7.52 -30.48 -11.69
N ASP A 29 8.02 -31.32 -12.59
CA ASP A 29 8.14 -31.00 -14.03
C ASP A 29 6.81 -30.64 -14.72
N HIS A 30 5.70 -31.21 -14.26
CA HIS A 30 4.37 -30.96 -14.83
C HIS A 30 3.76 -29.62 -14.40
N VAL A 31 4.33 -28.93 -13.41
CA VAL A 31 3.83 -27.62 -12.97
C VAL A 31 4.31 -26.55 -13.95
N SER A 32 3.39 -25.87 -14.62
CA SER A 32 3.72 -24.82 -15.60
C SER A 32 3.74 -23.42 -15.00
N ARG A 33 3.09 -23.22 -13.84
CA ARG A 33 2.92 -21.92 -13.20
C ARG A 33 2.76 -22.05 -11.69
N ALA A 34 3.39 -21.15 -10.95
CA ALA A 34 3.16 -20.94 -9.52
C ALA A 34 2.71 -19.50 -9.26
N HIS A 35 1.76 -19.34 -8.34
CA HIS A 35 1.24 -18.05 -7.91
C HIS A 35 1.07 -18.05 -6.39
N VAL A 36 1.71 -17.11 -5.72
CA VAL A 36 1.77 -17.03 -4.26
C VAL A 36 1.37 -15.63 -3.80
N TYR A 37 0.35 -15.58 -2.95
CA TYR A 37 -0.09 -14.37 -2.26
C TYR A 37 0.30 -14.47 -0.79
N VAL A 38 0.92 -13.41 -0.25
CA VAL A 38 1.33 -13.34 1.15
C VAL A 38 0.87 -12.02 1.74
N GLU A 39 0.39 -12.07 2.98
CA GLU A 39 0.01 -10.91 3.77
C GLU A 39 0.75 -10.96 5.11
N GLU A 40 1.40 -9.86 5.46
CA GLU A 40 2.09 -9.73 6.73
C GLU A 40 1.13 -9.26 7.82
N VAL A 41 1.06 -9.99 8.92
CA VAL A 41 0.32 -9.53 10.11
C VAL A 41 1.09 -8.36 10.73
N PRO A 42 0.49 -7.16 10.91
CA PRO A 42 1.21 -5.93 11.25
C PRO A 42 1.56 -5.86 12.74
N TRP A 43 2.46 -6.73 13.18
CA TRP A 43 3.04 -6.71 14.52
C TRP A 43 4.13 -5.64 14.63
N LYS A 44 3.95 -4.70 15.55
CA LYS A 44 4.98 -3.73 15.91
C LYS A 44 5.58 -4.10 17.26
N ARG A 45 6.91 -4.04 17.37
CA ARG A 45 7.59 -4.25 18.66
C ARG A 45 7.15 -3.16 19.65
N LEU A 46 6.79 -3.56 20.88
CA LEU A 46 6.45 -2.60 21.92
C LEU A 46 7.65 -1.68 22.19
N GLU A 47 7.39 -0.38 22.34
CA GLU A 47 8.41 0.63 22.57
C GLU A 47 7.92 1.64 23.60
N LYS A 48 8.76 1.99 24.58
CA LYS A 48 8.49 3.02 25.57
C LYS A 48 9.76 3.83 25.81
N ASN A 49 9.68 5.16 25.73
CA ASN A 49 10.81 6.07 25.91
C ASN A 49 12.02 5.72 25.01
N GLY A 50 11.77 5.30 23.77
CA GLY A 50 12.80 4.87 22.81
C GLY A 50 13.38 3.46 23.06
N VAL A 51 12.99 2.78 24.14
CA VAL A 51 13.44 1.43 24.47
C VAL A 51 12.46 0.41 23.90
N LYS A 52 12.96 -0.47 23.03
CA LYS A 52 12.18 -1.55 22.41
C LYS A 52 12.17 -2.79 23.30
N HIS A 53 10.99 -3.38 23.52
CA HIS A 53 10.84 -4.60 24.29
C HIS A 53 11.50 -5.80 23.58
N VAL A 54 12.15 -6.69 24.33
CA VAL A 54 12.93 -7.80 23.78
C VAL A 54 12.09 -8.86 23.07
N HIS A 55 10.85 -9.10 23.53
CA HIS A 55 9.98 -10.16 23.00
C HIS A 55 8.48 -9.84 23.01
N ALA A 56 8.08 -8.57 23.18
CA ALA A 56 6.66 -8.20 23.23
C ALA A 56 6.29 -7.29 22.06
N PHE A 57 5.10 -7.54 21.52
CA PHE A 57 4.60 -6.95 20.28
C PHE A 57 3.15 -6.50 20.47
N ILE A 58 2.74 -5.50 19.70
CA ILE A 58 1.37 -4.98 19.62
C ILE A 58 0.90 -5.01 18.17
N HIS A 59 -0.34 -5.44 17.95
CA HIS A 59 -0.95 -5.42 16.64
C HIS A 59 -1.30 -3.98 16.25
N THR A 60 -0.70 -3.46 15.16
CA THR A 60 -0.79 -2.05 14.74
C THR A 60 -1.17 -1.93 13.26
N PRO A 61 -2.46 -1.99 12.90
CA PRO A 61 -2.91 -2.02 11.50
C PRO A 61 -2.89 -0.62 10.85
N THR A 62 -1.71 -0.01 10.75
CA THR A 62 -1.51 1.32 10.13
C THR A 62 -1.04 1.20 8.67
N GLY A 63 -1.69 0.30 7.93
CA GLY A 63 -1.28 -0.21 6.62
C GLY A 63 -0.66 -1.60 6.73
N THR A 64 -1.23 -2.55 6.00
CA THR A 64 -0.82 -3.95 5.94
C THR A 64 0.01 -4.20 4.70
N HIS A 65 1.20 -4.78 4.87
CA HIS A 65 2.06 -5.20 3.77
C HIS A 65 1.54 -6.51 3.17
N PHE A 66 1.35 -6.53 1.85
CA PHE A 66 1.06 -7.77 1.13
C PHE A 66 1.90 -7.83 -0.15
N CYS A 67 2.13 -9.05 -0.63
CA CYS A 67 2.78 -9.28 -1.92
C CYS A 67 2.10 -10.38 -2.73
N GLU A 68 2.33 -10.35 -4.04
CA GLU A 68 1.87 -11.35 -4.99
C GLU A 68 3.00 -11.66 -5.97
N VAL A 69 3.40 -12.92 -6.02
CA VAL A 69 4.43 -13.40 -6.95
C VAL A 69 3.84 -14.44 -7.87
N GLU A 70 3.93 -14.20 -9.17
CA GLU A 70 3.56 -15.16 -10.22
C GLU A 70 4.82 -15.55 -11.00
N GLN A 71 5.02 -16.85 -11.23
CA GLN A 71 6.12 -17.33 -12.06
C GLN A 71 5.64 -18.43 -12.99
N MET A 72 5.87 -18.24 -14.30
CA MET A 72 5.74 -19.28 -15.30
C MET A 72 7.06 -20.08 -15.38
N ARG A 73 6.99 -21.37 -15.69
CA ARG A 73 8.19 -22.20 -15.93
C ARG A 73 9.06 -21.54 -17.02
N ASN A 74 10.37 -21.51 -16.78
CA ASN A 74 11.36 -20.91 -17.68
C ASN A 74 11.19 -19.40 -17.93
N ALA A 75 10.42 -18.70 -17.10
CA ALA A 75 10.28 -17.24 -17.14
C ALA A 75 10.70 -16.61 -15.79
N PRO A 76 11.14 -15.33 -15.80
CA PRO A 76 11.38 -14.61 -14.57
C PRO A 76 10.08 -14.39 -13.78
N PRO A 77 10.14 -14.33 -12.43
CA PRO A 77 8.96 -14.04 -11.62
C PRO A 77 8.48 -12.60 -11.82
N VAL A 78 7.16 -12.43 -11.79
CA VAL A 78 6.48 -11.13 -11.72
C VAL A 78 6.12 -10.88 -10.25
N ILE A 79 6.69 -9.82 -9.69
CA ILE A 79 6.56 -9.49 -8.26
C ILE A 79 5.72 -8.23 -8.11
N HIS A 80 4.72 -8.30 -7.26
CA HIS A 80 3.96 -7.15 -6.79
C HIS A 80 4.06 -7.05 -5.27
N SER A 81 4.16 -5.81 -4.77
CA SER A 81 3.91 -5.51 -3.36
C SER A 81 2.81 -4.48 -3.26
N GLY A 82 2.29 -4.34 -2.05
CA GLY A 82 1.21 -3.41 -1.81
C GLY A 82 0.94 -3.08 -0.36
N ILE A 83 0.11 -2.06 -0.21
CA ILE A 83 -0.45 -1.60 1.05
C ILE A 83 -1.95 -1.77 0.96
N LYS A 84 -2.55 -2.43 1.93
CA LYS A 84 -4.01 -2.44 2.13
C LYS A 84 -4.35 -2.06 3.56
N ASP A 85 -5.64 -1.85 3.83
CA ASP A 85 -6.16 -1.57 5.17
C ASP A 85 -5.57 -0.32 5.86
N LEU A 86 -4.96 0.58 5.08
CA LEU A 86 -4.48 1.87 5.55
C LEU A 86 -5.66 2.85 5.60
N LYS A 87 -6.22 3.02 6.79
CA LYS A 87 -7.34 3.94 7.04
C LYS A 87 -6.80 5.33 7.40
N VAL A 88 -7.22 6.34 6.64
CA VAL A 88 -6.82 7.74 6.86
C VAL A 88 -8.03 8.65 6.74
N LEU A 89 -8.03 9.74 7.52
CA LEU A 89 -9.08 10.74 7.53
C LEU A 89 -8.46 12.13 7.69
N LYS A 90 -8.93 13.10 6.91
CA LYS A 90 -8.75 14.53 7.20
C LYS A 90 -10.10 15.22 7.24
N THR A 91 -10.22 16.19 8.13
CA THR A 91 -11.49 16.85 8.48
C THR A 91 -11.81 18.07 7.64
N THR A 92 -10.85 18.56 6.86
CA THR A 92 -10.92 19.76 6.01
C THR A 92 -9.90 19.62 4.87
N GLN A 93 -9.65 20.69 4.11
CA GLN A 93 -8.71 20.75 3.00
C GLN A 93 -9.06 19.71 1.91
N SER A 94 -10.36 19.46 1.72
CA SER A 94 -10.89 18.68 0.61
C SER A 94 -12.16 19.32 0.11
N GLY A 95 -12.24 19.55 -1.20
CA GLY A 95 -13.46 19.98 -1.86
C GLY A 95 -13.88 19.01 -2.96
N PHE A 96 -15.04 19.30 -3.54
CA PHE A 96 -15.54 18.67 -4.75
C PHE A 96 -16.53 19.62 -5.41
N GLU A 97 -16.05 20.28 -6.47
CA GLU A 97 -16.77 21.28 -7.25
C GLU A 97 -16.36 21.18 -8.73
N GLY A 98 -17.13 21.79 -9.62
CA GLY A 98 -16.86 21.81 -11.06
C GLY A 98 -17.15 20.48 -11.77
N PHE A 99 -17.92 19.58 -11.16
CA PHE A 99 -18.37 18.35 -11.83
C PHE A 99 -19.55 18.61 -12.77
N ILE A 100 -19.71 17.73 -13.76
CA ILE A 100 -20.83 17.78 -14.72
C ILE A 100 -22.14 17.62 -13.95
N LYS A 101 -23.10 18.51 -14.22
CA LYS A 101 -24.45 18.47 -13.65
C LYS A 101 -25.41 18.07 -14.75
N ASP A 102 -26.13 16.98 -14.53
CA ASP A 102 -27.20 16.50 -15.37
C ASP A 102 -28.51 16.40 -14.57
N GLN A 103 -29.56 15.89 -15.22
CA GLN A 103 -30.88 15.68 -14.62
C GLN A 103 -30.91 14.69 -13.43
N PHE A 104 -29.82 13.96 -13.19
CA PHE A 104 -29.67 13.02 -12.08
C PHE A 104 -28.75 13.55 -10.97
N THR A 105 -28.19 14.74 -11.15
CA THR A 105 -27.20 15.29 -10.22
C THR A 105 -27.89 16.00 -9.05
N THR A 106 -27.96 15.31 -7.90
CA THR A 106 -28.48 15.88 -6.63
C THR A 106 -27.39 16.33 -5.68
N LEU A 107 -26.13 15.97 -5.95
CA LEU A 107 -25.01 16.26 -5.07
C LEU A 107 -24.66 17.76 -5.13
N PRO A 108 -24.69 18.49 -3.99
CA PRO A 108 -24.23 19.87 -3.97
C PRO A 108 -22.70 19.94 -4.07
N GLU A 109 -22.21 21.02 -4.67
CA GLU A 109 -20.78 21.34 -4.64
C GLU A 109 -20.36 21.77 -3.24
N VAL A 110 -19.17 21.35 -2.83
CA VAL A 110 -18.61 21.68 -1.52
C VAL A 110 -17.17 22.12 -1.66
N LYS A 111 -16.83 23.27 -1.08
CA LYS A 111 -15.46 23.78 -1.03
C LYS A 111 -14.66 23.19 0.11
N ASP A 112 -15.34 22.70 1.14
CA ASP A 112 -14.71 21.99 2.25
C ASP A 112 -15.60 20.83 2.71
N ARG A 113 -14.97 19.69 2.97
CA ARG A 113 -15.60 18.45 3.44
C ARG A 113 -14.57 17.53 4.08
N CYS A 114 -15.09 16.52 4.75
CA CYS A 114 -14.30 15.40 5.23
C CYS A 114 -13.84 14.51 4.07
N PHE A 115 -12.61 14.02 4.19
CA PHE A 115 -12.09 12.99 3.30
C PHE A 115 -11.57 11.83 4.14
N ALA A 116 -12.32 10.73 4.14
CA ALA A 116 -11.95 9.49 4.79
C ALA A 116 -11.83 8.37 3.75
N THR A 117 -10.74 7.60 3.83
CA THR A 117 -10.48 6.54 2.86
C THR A 117 -9.71 5.38 3.45
N GLN A 118 -9.92 4.20 2.88
CA GLN A 118 -9.07 3.04 3.09
C GLN A 118 -8.26 2.83 1.82
N VAL A 119 -6.95 3.04 1.92
CA VAL A 119 -6.02 2.97 0.79
C VAL A 119 -5.71 1.52 0.47
N TYR A 120 -5.83 1.21 -0.82
CA TYR A 120 -5.30 0.00 -1.43
C TYR A 120 -4.31 0.40 -2.52
N CYS A 121 -3.03 0.10 -2.38
CA CYS A 121 -2.07 0.33 -3.44
C CYS A 121 -1.29 -0.94 -3.75
N LYS A 122 -1.17 -1.27 -5.04
CA LYS A 122 -0.39 -2.40 -5.54
C LYS A 122 0.54 -1.87 -6.62
N TRP A 123 1.81 -2.24 -6.56
CA TRP A 123 2.80 -1.87 -7.57
C TRP A 123 3.57 -3.10 -8.03
N ARG A 124 3.99 -3.07 -9.30
CA ARG A 124 4.79 -4.14 -9.93
C ARG A 124 6.25 -3.75 -9.98
N TYR A 125 7.13 -4.67 -9.60
CA TYR A 125 8.56 -4.46 -9.73
C TYR A 125 9.09 -4.73 -11.13
N GLN A 126 10.16 -4.00 -11.53
CA GLN A 126 10.92 -4.28 -12.76
C GLN A 126 12.00 -5.34 -12.55
N ARG A 127 12.59 -5.40 -11.35
CA ARG A 127 13.70 -6.30 -11.00
C ARG A 127 13.41 -6.99 -9.67
N ARG A 128 14.05 -8.12 -9.44
CA ARG A 128 13.94 -8.93 -8.21
C ARG A 128 14.91 -8.51 -7.10
N ASP A 129 16.00 -7.82 -7.45
CA ASP A 129 17.00 -7.34 -6.50
C ASP A 129 16.61 -5.94 -6.00
N VAL A 130 15.71 -5.92 -5.03
CA VAL A 130 15.12 -4.71 -4.47
C VAL A 130 15.03 -4.85 -2.96
N ASP A 131 15.39 -3.79 -2.23
CA ASP A 131 14.98 -3.64 -0.84
C ASP A 131 13.46 -3.39 -0.79
N PHE A 132 12.71 -4.47 -0.61
CA PHE A 132 11.25 -4.48 -0.62
C PHE A 132 10.66 -3.69 0.56
N GLU A 133 11.19 -3.91 1.77
CA GLU A 133 10.76 -3.23 2.99
C GLU A 133 10.96 -1.72 2.92
N ALA A 134 12.15 -1.27 2.48
CA ALA A 134 12.41 0.16 2.31
C ALA A 134 11.49 0.78 1.25
N THR A 135 11.20 0.05 0.17
CA THR A 135 10.29 0.51 -0.88
C THR A 135 8.87 0.62 -0.35
N TRP A 136 8.38 -0.38 0.38
CA TRP A 136 7.06 -0.35 1.01
C TRP A 136 6.91 0.84 1.96
N SER A 137 7.91 1.07 2.83
CA SER A 137 7.94 2.23 3.73
C SER A 137 7.89 3.55 2.95
N THR A 138 8.68 3.65 1.88
CA THR A 138 8.73 4.87 1.05
C THR A 138 7.38 5.17 0.40
N VAL A 139 6.72 4.17 -0.19
CA VAL A 139 5.41 4.34 -0.82
C VAL A 139 4.35 4.70 0.22
N ARG A 140 4.38 4.06 1.40
CA ARG A 140 3.49 4.39 2.52
C ARG A 140 3.66 5.84 2.96
N ASP A 141 4.89 6.32 3.10
CA ASP A 141 5.17 7.69 3.52
C ASP A 141 4.76 8.71 2.44
N ILE A 142 4.93 8.38 1.17
CA ILE A 142 4.42 9.18 0.04
C ILE A 142 2.90 9.30 0.09
N ILE A 143 2.18 8.19 0.32
CA ILE A 143 0.72 8.18 0.45
C ILE A 143 0.28 9.11 1.59
N LEU A 144 0.86 8.96 2.78
CA LEU A 144 0.53 9.76 3.94
C LEU A 144 0.85 11.25 3.72
N LYS A 145 2.02 11.54 3.14
CA LYS A 145 2.46 12.90 2.81
C LYS A 145 1.50 13.57 1.84
N LYS A 146 1.09 12.89 0.77
CA LYS A 146 0.20 13.46 -0.26
C LYS A 146 -1.25 13.53 0.19
N PHE A 147 -1.67 12.66 1.09
CA PHE A 147 -3.00 12.74 1.68
C PHE A 147 -3.12 13.93 2.66
N ALA A 148 -2.17 14.06 3.59
CA ALA A 148 -2.22 15.05 4.66
C ALA A 148 -1.68 16.43 4.26
N GLY A 149 -0.58 16.48 3.50
CA GLY A 149 0.18 17.69 3.25
C GLY A 149 1.09 18.08 4.43
N PRO A 150 1.58 19.33 4.48
CA PRO A 150 2.32 19.87 5.63
C PRO A 150 1.50 19.78 6.93
N TYR A 151 2.15 19.42 8.04
CA TYR A 151 1.48 19.13 9.32
C TYR A 151 0.85 20.37 9.98
N ASP A 152 1.36 21.56 9.64
CA ASP A 152 0.95 22.86 10.17
C ASP A 152 -0.29 23.44 9.48
N ARG A 153 -0.50 23.15 8.19
CA ARG A 153 -1.54 23.79 7.36
C ARG A 153 -2.34 22.85 6.45
N GLY A 154 -1.90 21.60 6.32
CA GLY A 154 -2.43 20.64 5.36
C GLY A 154 -2.23 21.05 3.90
N GLU A 155 -2.79 20.26 2.98
CA GLU A 155 -2.80 20.55 1.54
C GLU A 155 -4.21 20.32 0.99
N TYR A 156 -4.74 21.33 0.29
CA TYR A 156 -6.07 21.27 -0.32
C TYR A 156 -6.10 20.26 -1.47
N SER A 157 -7.07 19.35 -1.44
CA SER A 157 -7.33 18.40 -2.51
C SER A 157 -8.67 18.73 -3.21
N PRO A 158 -8.65 19.08 -4.51
CA PRO A 158 -9.88 19.37 -5.26
C PRO A 158 -10.65 18.10 -5.64
N SER A 159 -9.99 16.93 -5.65
CA SER A 159 -10.60 15.65 -5.95
C SER A 159 -9.74 14.49 -5.46
N VAL A 160 -10.40 13.37 -5.13
CA VAL A 160 -9.71 12.12 -4.74
C VAL A 160 -8.81 11.64 -5.89
N GLN A 161 -9.28 11.77 -7.12
CA GLN A 161 -8.57 11.38 -8.35
C GLN A 161 -7.24 12.12 -8.48
N LYS A 162 -7.23 13.43 -8.18
CA LYS A 162 -6.00 14.24 -8.23
C LYS A 162 -4.99 13.77 -7.18
N THR A 163 -5.42 13.57 -5.93
CA THR A 163 -4.55 13.05 -4.87
C THR A 163 -3.98 11.67 -5.21
N LEU A 164 -4.80 10.76 -5.75
CA LEU A 164 -4.34 9.44 -6.19
C LEU A 164 -3.30 9.54 -7.31
N TYR A 165 -3.53 10.40 -8.30
CA TYR A 165 -2.59 10.61 -9.39
C TYR A 165 -1.26 11.18 -8.88
N ASP A 166 -1.30 12.14 -7.96
CA ASP A 166 -0.08 12.75 -7.39
C ASP A 166 0.73 11.75 -6.54
N ILE A 167 0.05 10.83 -5.84
CA ILE A 167 0.70 9.69 -5.17
C ILE A 167 1.40 8.79 -6.19
N GLN A 168 0.73 8.44 -7.28
CA GLN A 168 1.29 7.57 -8.31
C GLN A 168 2.53 8.19 -8.96
N VAL A 169 2.43 9.44 -9.41
CA VAL A 169 3.54 10.17 -10.05
C VAL A 169 4.73 10.29 -9.09
N LEU A 170 4.49 10.65 -7.82
CA LEU A 170 5.57 10.80 -6.85
C LEU A 170 6.21 9.45 -6.46
N SER A 171 5.42 8.37 -6.39
CA SER A 171 5.94 7.03 -6.12
C SER A 171 6.82 6.53 -7.27
N LEU A 172 6.41 6.77 -8.51
CA LEU A 172 7.20 6.41 -9.69
C LEU A 172 8.49 7.24 -9.80
N SER A 173 8.47 8.52 -9.39
CA SER A 173 9.65 9.38 -9.48
C SER A 173 10.69 9.13 -8.38
N GLN A 174 10.26 8.77 -7.16
CA GLN A 174 11.18 8.48 -6.06
C GLN A 174 11.68 7.03 -6.05
N VAL A 175 10.99 6.13 -6.75
CA VAL A 175 11.36 4.72 -6.83
C VAL A 175 11.52 4.23 -8.29
N PRO A 176 12.25 4.98 -9.15
CA PRO A 176 12.21 4.78 -10.61
C PRO A 176 12.87 3.47 -11.06
N GLU A 177 13.86 2.98 -10.32
CA GLU A 177 14.57 1.73 -10.65
C GLU A 177 13.80 0.46 -10.24
N LYS A 178 12.66 0.61 -9.56
CA LYS A 178 11.99 -0.50 -8.89
C LYS A 178 10.57 -0.70 -9.40
N ILE A 179 9.80 0.33 -9.75
CA ILE A 179 8.37 0.19 -10.10
C ILE A 179 8.11 0.39 -11.60
N TRP A 180 7.46 -0.58 -12.25
CA TRP A 180 7.03 -0.51 -13.67
C TRP A 180 5.64 0.13 -13.82
N LYS A 181 4.72 -0.26 -12.92
CA LYS A 181 3.33 0.18 -12.89
C LYS A 181 2.88 0.23 -11.44
N SER A 182 2.24 1.32 -11.04
CA SER A 182 1.55 1.44 -9.77
C SER A 182 0.05 1.64 -10.03
N ALA A 183 -0.77 0.89 -9.30
CA ALA A 183 -2.20 1.09 -9.25
C ALA A 183 -2.58 1.30 -7.78
N CYS A 184 -2.84 2.56 -7.42
CA CYS A 184 -3.49 2.86 -6.15
C CYS A 184 -4.99 3.06 -6.39
N GLN A 185 -5.80 2.29 -5.68
CA GLN A 185 -7.25 2.40 -5.60
C GLN A 185 -7.64 2.79 -4.17
N THR A 186 -8.78 3.43 -4.01
CA THR A 186 -9.28 3.80 -2.69
C THR A 186 -10.76 3.54 -2.60
N SER A 187 -11.18 2.86 -1.55
CA SER A 187 -12.58 2.85 -1.14
C SER A 187 -12.79 4.09 -0.27
N THR A 188 -13.43 5.11 -0.85
CA THR A 188 -13.60 6.41 -0.19
C THR A 188 -15.02 6.54 0.34
N THR A 189 -15.14 6.93 1.62
CA THR A 189 -16.42 7.37 2.18
C THR A 189 -16.41 8.89 2.21
N LEU A 190 -17.25 9.50 1.38
CA LEU A 190 -17.40 10.96 1.31
C LEU A 190 -18.61 11.35 2.15
N THR A 191 -18.38 12.11 3.23
CA THR A 191 -19.44 12.63 4.10
C THR A 191 -19.25 14.13 4.29
N SER A 192 -20.36 14.87 4.34
CA SER A 192 -20.37 16.31 4.64
C SER A 192 -20.23 16.59 6.14
N THR A 193 -20.33 15.57 6.99
CA THR A 193 -20.29 15.68 8.45
C THR A 193 -19.13 14.86 8.99
N CYS A 194 -18.14 15.53 9.58
CA CYS A 194 -17.09 14.86 10.35
C CYS A 194 -17.54 14.71 11.81
N PRO A 195 -17.16 13.62 12.48
CA PRO A 195 -17.11 13.64 13.92
C PRO A 195 -16.10 14.72 14.34
N LYS A 196 -16.56 15.69 15.16
CA LYS A 196 -15.68 16.69 15.77
C LYS A 196 -14.90 16.01 16.90
N TRP A 197 -13.62 15.77 16.69
CA TRP A 197 -12.71 15.37 17.75
C TRP A 197 -12.05 16.65 18.26
N GLY A 198 -12.49 17.09 19.44
CA GLY A 198 -11.91 18.22 20.18
C GLY A 198 -10.67 17.81 20.94
#